data_AF-A0A421JKP8-F1
#
_entry.id   AF-A0A421JKP8-F1
#
_cell.length_a   1.000
_cell.length_b   1.000
_cell.length_c   1.000
_cell.angle_alpha   90.00
_cell.angle_beta   90.00
_cell.angle_gamma   90.00
#
_symmetry.space_group_name_H-M   'P 1'
#
loop_
_entity.id
_entity.type
_entity.pdbx_description
1 polymer ?
#
loop_
_entity_poly.entity_id
_entity_poly.type
_entity_poly.pdbx_seq_one_letter_code
_entity_poly.pdbx_strand_id
1 'polypeptide(L)'
;MVEFIDLPDDILFQIYDNLEVFSIKKLQYFPKLTHGVRLYLYGHSQYLICMDEDPRRISHEQEQENTYDDSFMMAGYRMSKLVDNESMRKHISHFKYYQIEITICKFEETLKLLEHYQNIIYDLFGQDEGSKNIKLHIRLHYSLNTFNDIKDCLVNMDKISHFFNSKNSVQIDLELNRR
;
A
#
# COMPACT_ATOMS: atom_id res chain seq x y z
N MET A 1 -26.60 -34.74 -1.26
CA MET A 1 -25.65 -34.41 -0.17
C MET A 1 -25.06 -33.07 -0.56
N VAL A 2 -25.23 -32.02 0.26
CA VAL A 2 -24.69 -30.68 -0.05
C VAL A 2 -23.21 -30.72 0.32
N GLU A 3 -22.32 -30.45 -0.64
CA GLU A 3 -20.90 -30.34 -0.33
C GLU A 3 -20.61 -28.98 0.29
N PHE A 4 -19.59 -28.90 1.14
CA PHE A 4 -19.17 -27.65 1.79
C PHE A 4 -18.97 -26.50 0.79
N ILE A 5 -18.46 -26.82 -0.41
CA ILE A 5 -18.18 -25.86 -1.49
C ILE A 5 -19.45 -25.30 -2.13
N ASP A 6 -20.58 -26.02 -2.00
CA ASP A 6 -21.86 -25.60 -2.58
C ASP A 6 -22.60 -24.60 -1.67
N LEU A 7 -22.05 -24.29 -0.49
CA LEU A 7 -22.61 -23.28 0.40
C LEU A 7 -22.42 -21.88 -0.19
N PRO A 8 -23.40 -20.97 -0.03
CA PRO A 8 -23.23 -19.57 -0.41
C PRO A 8 -22.05 -18.91 0.30
N ASP A 9 -21.38 -17.96 -0.37
CA ASP A 9 -20.21 -17.25 0.17
C ASP A 9 -20.47 -16.63 1.56
N ASP A 10 -21.66 -16.06 1.78
CA ASP A 10 -22.03 -15.47 3.07
C ASP A 10 -21.99 -16.49 4.22
N ILE A 11 -22.39 -17.73 3.97
CA ILE A 11 -22.34 -18.83 4.95
C ILE A 11 -20.90 -19.31 5.13
N LEU A 12 -20.15 -19.41 4.03
CA LEU A 12 -18.73 -19.76 4.09
C LEU A 12 -17.93 -18.74 4.92
N PHE A 13 -18.23 -17.45 4.77
CA PHE A 13 -17.55 -16.37 5.50
C PHE A 13 -17.86 -16.43 6.99
N GLN A 14 -19.11 -16.72 7.37
CA GLN A 14 -19.46 -16.97 8.78
C GLN A 14 -18.68 -18.16 9.37
N ILE A 15 -18.41 -19.20 8.58
CA ILE A 15 -17.57 -20.32 9.02
C ILE A 15 -16.11 -19.85 9.17
N TYR A 16 -15.61 -19.03 8.24
CA TYR A 16 -14.26 -18.47 8.30
C TYR A 16 -14.06 -17.54 9.50
N ASP A 17 -15.07 -16.79 9.93
CA ASP A 17 -15.00 -15.94 11.14
C ASP A 17 -14.63 -16.73 12.41
N ASN A 18 -14.93 -18.04 12.43
CA ASN A 18 -14.64 -18.93 13.55
C ASN A 18 -13.30 -19.66 13.42
N LEU A 19 -12.52 -19.38 12.37
CA LEU A 19 -11.24 -20.02 12.11
C LEU A 19 -10.08 -19.03 12.26
N GLU A 20 -8.94 -19.53 12.72
CA GLU A 20 -7.70 -18.76 12.69
C GLU A 20 -7.28 -18.44 11.25
N VAL A 21 -6.70 -17.26 11.03
CA VAL A 21 -6.21 -16.81 9.70
C VAL A 21 -5.29 -17.83 9.05
N PHE A 22 -4.45 -18.51 9.83
CA PHE A 22 -3.57 -19.57 9.32
C PHE A 22 -4.36 -20.76 8.75
N SER A 23 -5.42 -21.18 9.43
CA SER A 23 -6.31 -22.25 8.99
C SER A 23 -7.08 -21.86 7.74
N ILE A 24 -7.54 -20.61 7.65
CA ILE A 24 -8.21 -20.07 6.45
C ILE A 24 -7.23 -20.06 5.26
N LYS A 25 -5.98 -19.63 5.47
CA LYS A 25 -4.94 -19.66 4.41
C LYS A 25 -4.70 -21.08 3.88
N LYS A 26 -4.77 -22.10 4.73
CA LYS A 26 -4.65 -23.50 4.26
C LYS A 26 -5.81 -23.93 3.36
N LEU A 27 -6.99 -23.34 3.49
CA LEU A 27 -8.11 -23.65 2.60
C LEU A 27 -7.82 -23.28 1.15
N GLN A 28 -6.84 -22.40 0.90
CA GLN A 28 -6.39 -22.07 -0.46
C GLN A 28 -5.76 -23.26 -1.21
N TYR A 29 -5.31 -24.31 -0.50
CA TYR A 29 -4.82 -25.54 -1.13
C TYR A 29 -5.93 -26.31 -1.86
N PHE A 30 -7.20 -26.01 -1.61
CA PHE A 30 -8.34 -26.56 -2.34
C PHE A 30 -8.74 -25.59 -3.47
N PRO A 31 -8.51 -25.92 -4.76
CA PRO A 31 -8.71 -24.99 -5.88
C PRO A 31 -10.10 -24.37 -5.95
N LYS A 32 -11.12 -25.13 -5.56
CA LYS A 32 -12.52 -24.68 -5.55
C LYS A 32 -12.82 -23.61 -4.48
N LEU A 33 -12.03 -23.54 -3.41
CA LEU A 33 -12.20 -22.58 -2.32
C LEU A 33 -11.27 -21.37 -2.44
N THR A 34 -10.23 -21.46 -3.29
CA THR A 34 -9.18 -20.43 -3.39
C THR A 34 -9.73 -19.04 -3.66
N HIS A 35 -10.74 -18.91 -4.54
CA HIS A 35 -11.33 -17.62 -4.87
C HIS A 35 -12.08 -17.01 -3.67
N GLY A 36 -13.00 -17.76 -3.05
CA GLY A 36 -13.76 -17.30 -1.89
C GLY A 36 -12.87 -16.95 -0.70
N VAL A 37 -11.83 -17.76 -0.44
CA VAL A 37 -10.85 -17.48 0.61
C VAL A 37 -10.05 -16.20 0.33
N ARG A 38 -9.65 -15.95 -0.92
CA ARG A 38 -8.97 -14.70 -1.30
C ARG A 38 -9.89 -13.50 -1.13
N LEU A 39 -11.16 -13.63 -1.53
CA LEU A 39 -12.16 -12.59 -1.37
C LEU A 39 -12.37 -12.25 0.12
N TYR A 40 -12.49 -13.26 0.98
CA TYR A 40 -12.62 -13.08 2.43
C TYR A 40 -11.39 -12.39 3.05
N LEU A 41 -10.18 -12.90 2.77
CA LEU A 41 -8.96 -12.40 3.42
C LEU A 41 -8.54 -11.00 2.92
N TYR A 42 -8.72 -10.73 1.63
CA TYR A 42 -8.09 -9.57 0.97
C TYR A 42 -9.09 -8.65 0.28
N GLY A 43 -10.28 -9.15 -0.04
CA GLY A 43 -11.27 -8.46 -0.86
C GLY A 43 -11.80 -7.19 -0.23
N HIS A 44 -11.90 -7.14 1.11
CA HIS A 44 -12.38 -5.98 1.88
C HIS A 44 -11.30 -5.39 2.80
N SER A 45 -10.14 -6.04 2.90
CA SER A 45 -9.04 -5.60 3.73
C SER A 45 -8.27 -4.48 3.03
N GLN A 46 -7.84 -3.48 3.81
CA GLN A 46 -7.00 -2.39 3.35
C GLN A 46 -5.53 -2.67 3.71
N TYR A 47 -4.61 -2.53 2.76
CA TYR A 47 -3.18 -2.64 3.01
C TYR A 47 -2.51 -1.27 3.03
N LEU A 48 -1.70 -1.01 4.06
CA LEU A 48 -0.99 0.26 4.27
C LEU A 48 0.46 0.15 3.80
N ILE A 49 0.85 0.99 2.84
CA ILE A 49 2.23 1.11 2.35
C ILE A 49 2.75 2.51 2.70
N CYS A 50 3.94 2.57 3.27
CA CYS A 50 4.61 3.84 3.58
C CYS A 50 5.75 4.06 2.60
N MET A 51 5.74 5.22 1.93
CA MET A 51 6.90 5.66 1.15
C MET A 51 8.02 6.08 2.10
N ASP A 52 9.25 5.73 1.75
CA ASP A 52 10.43 6.14 2.48
C ASP A 52 10.63 7.67 2.41
N GLU A 53 11.28 8.29 3.39
CA GLU A 53 11.47 9.75 3.41
C GLU A 53 12.66 10.20 2.56
N ASP A 54 13.68 9.34 2.39
CA ASP A 54 14.89 9.66 1.62
C ASP A 54 15.46 8.40 0.93
N PRO A 55 15.63 8.41 -0.41
CA PRO A 55 16.23 7.29 -1.12
C PRO A 55 17.69 6.98 -0.73
N ARG A 56 18.41 7.95 -0.15
CA ARG A 56 19.81 7.76 0.28
C ARG A 56 19.96 6.99 1.59
N ARG A 57 18.87 6.88 2.38
CA ARG A 57 18.85 6.11 3.63
C ARG A 57 18.58 4.62 3.39
N ILE A 58 18.10 4.24 2.20
CA ILE A 58 17.82 2.86 1.80
C ILE A 58 19.08 1.96 1.95
N SER A 59 20.27 2.52 1.77
CA SER A 59 21.54 1.79 1.87
C SER A 59 22.07 1.62 3.31
N HIS A 60 21.55 2.37 4.28
CA HIS A 60 22.12 2.46 5.63
C HIS A 60 21.17 2.02 6.76
N GLU A 61 19.91 1.71 6.46
CA GLU A 61 18.92 1.25 7.45
C GLU A 61 19.03 -0.24 7.83
N GLN A 62 20.08 -0.96 7.41
CA GLN A 62 20.32 -2.31 7.97
C GLN A 62 20.91 -2.31 9.39
N GLU A 63 21.36 -1.17 9.95
CA GLU A 63 22.12 -1.18 11.22
C GLU A 63 21.77 -0.12 12.28
N GLN A 64 20.77 0.76 12.13
CA GLN A 64 20.46 1.74 13.18
C GLN A 64 18.96 1.93 13.45
N GLU A 65 18.41 1.05 14.30
CA GLU A 65 17.30 1.42 15.19
C GLU A 65 17.81 2.46 16.22
N ASN A 66 17.92 3.72 15.80
CA ASN A 66 18.21 4.82 16.73
C ASN A 66 16.98 5.73 16.85
N THR A 67 16.34 5.59 18.02
CA THR A 67 15.58 6.61 18.78
C THR A 67 15.40 7.96 18.07
N TYR A 68 14.27 8.11 17.38
CA TYR A 68 13.61 9.39 17.17
C TYR A 68 12.15 9.25 17.61
N ASP A 69 11.72 10.24 18.39
CA ASP A 69 10.41 10.49 19.01
C ASP A 69 9.22 9.63 18.53
N ASP A 70 8.61 8.93 19.49
CA ASP A 70 7.67 7.81 19.37
C ASP A 70 6.23 8.22 18.98
N SER A 71 6.04 9.29 18.18
CA SER A 71 4.71 9.82 17.85
C SER A 71 4.18 9.48 16.45
N PHE A 72 5.00 8.94 15.54
CA PHE A 72 4.59 8.71 14.14
C PHE A 72 5.19 7.47 13.47
N MET A 73 5.32 6.36 14.20
CA MET A 73 5.50 5.05 13.56
C MET A 73 4.19 4.69 12.83
N MET A 74 4.05 5.10 11.58
CA MET A 74 2.96 4.64 10.73
C MET A 74 3.02 3.12 10.65
N ALA A 75 1.97 2.44 11.11
CA ALA A 75 1.84 0.98 11.17
C ALA A 75 1.69 0.33 9.77
N GLY A 76 2.46 0.80 8.78
CA GLY A 76 2.44 0.36 7.39
C GLY A 76 3.75 -0.29 6.96
N TYR A 77 3.71 -1.04 5.87
CA TYR A 77 4.89 -1.70 5.32
C TYR A 77 5.68 -0.72 4.45
N ARG A 78 6.98 -0.53 4.73
CA ARG A 78 7.84 0.40 3.98
C ARG A 78 8.11 -0.10 2.56
N MET A 79 8.15 0.82 1.59
CA MET A 79 8.42 0.50 0.18
C MET A 79 9.84 -0.09 -0.02
N SER A 80 10.85 0.44 0.67
CA SER A 80 12.21 -0.11 0.72
C SER A 80 12.26 -1.61 1.04
N LYS A 81 11.42 -2.08 1.97
CA LYS A 81 11.34 -3.51 2.36
C LYS A 81 10.70 -4.41 1.29
N LEU A 82 10.16 -3.82 0.21
CA LEU A 82 9.58 -4.55 -0.90
C LEU A 82 10.57 -4.73 -2.07
N VAL A 83 11.73 -4.08 -2.06
CA VAL A 83 12.70 -4.15 -3.18
C VAL A 83 13.17 -5.58 -3.43
N ASP A 84 13.63 -6.27 -2.39
CA ASP A 84 14.17 -7.63 -2.49
C ASP A 84 13.25 -8.71 -1.88
N ASN A 85 11.97 -8.37 -1.62
CA ASN A 85 11.02 -9.28 -0.98
C ASN A 85 9.87 -9.67 -1.91
N GLU A 86 10.16 -10.55 -2.87
CA GLU A 86 9.18 -11.02 -3.85
C GLU A 86 7.98 -11.74 -3.19
N SER A 87 8.23 -12.53 -2.15
CA SER A 87 7.18 -13.23 -1.40
C SER A 87 6.17 -12.24 -0.82
N MET A 88 6.66 -11.14 -0.22
CA MET A 88 5.79 -10.09 0.30
C MET A 88 5.07 -9.35 -0.82
N ARG A 89 5.76 -8.98 -1.92
CA ARG A 89 5.11 -8.33 -3.08
C ARG A 89 3.95 -9.18 -3.61
N LYS A 90 4.16 -10.48 -3.76
CA LYS A 90 3.12 -11.43 -4.16
C LYS A 90 2.01 -11.56 -3.12
N HIS A 91 2.32 -11.53 -1.83
CA HIS A 91 1.28 -11.56 -0.80
C HIS A 91 0.38 -10.32 -0.91
N ILE A 92 0.98 -9.13 -0.93
CA ILE A 92 0.23 -7.88 -0.89
C ILE A 92 -0.45 -7.55 -2.21
N SER A 93 -0.04 -8.14 -3.34
CA SER A 93 -0.68 -7.92 -4.65
C SER A 93 -2.14 -8.39 -4.69
N HIS A 94 -2.54 -9.30 -3.80
CA HIS A 94 -3.91 -9.82 -3.71
C HIS A 94 -4.92 -8.84 -3.11
N PHE A 95 -4.46 -7.77 -2.45
CA PHE A 95 -5.36 -6.78 -1.85
C PHE A 95 -6.04 -5.94 -2.93
N LYS A 96 -7.29 -5.56 -2.67
CA LYS A 96 -8.06 -4.66 -3.53
C LYS A 96 -7.97 -3.21 -3.10
N TYR A 97 -7.81 -2.96 -1.80
CA TYR A 97 -7.79 -1.63 -1.21
C TYR A 97 -6.41 -1.34 -0.63
N TYR A 98 -5.84 -0.19 -0.99
CA TYR A 98 -4.54 0.28 -0.52
C TYR A 98 -4.65 1.68 0.03
N GLN A 99 -3.86 1.98 1.06
CA GLN A 99 -3.49 3.34 1.41
C GLN A 99 -1.99 3.49 1.32
N ILE A 100 -1.57 4.52 0.60
CA ILE A 100 -0.16 4.83 0.38
C ILE A 100 0.11 6.16 1.05
N GLU A 101 1.00 6.12 2.02
CA GLU A 101 1.43 7.26 2.80
C GLU A 101 2.64 7.88 2.16
N ILE A 102 2.52 9.16 1.79
CA ILE A 102 3.58 9.91 1.13
C ILE A 102 3.83 11.17 1.93
N THR A 103 5.02 11.28 2.52
CA THR A 103 5.46 12.52 3.16
C THR A 103 6.24 13.36 2.15
N ILE A 104 5.80 14.59 1.91
CA ILE A 104 6.44 15.53 0.98
C ILE A 104 7.11 16.64 1.78
N CYS A 105 8.43 16.65 1.75
CA CYS A 105 9.25 17.76 2.23
C CYS A 105 9.73 18.65 1.08
N LYS A 106 10.10 18.03 -0.04
CA LYS A 106 10.43 18.69 -1.31
C LYS A 106 9.87 17.86 -2.45
N PHE A 107 9.10 18.51 -3.33
CA PHE A 107 8.36 17.81 -4.38
C PHE A 107 9.27 17.04 -5.36
N GLU A 108 10.39 17.64 -5.79
CA GLU A 108 11.33 16.99 -6.71
C GLU A 108 12.00 15.73 -6.12
N GLU A 109 12.29 15.73 -4.82
CA GLU A 109 12.90 14.58 -4.15
C GLU A 109 11.89 13.42 -4.07
N THR A 110 10.62 13.72 -3.78
CA THR A 110 9.53 12.72 -3.80
C THR A 110 9.33 12.11 -5.19
N LEU A 111 9.41 12.91 -6.26
CA LEU A 111 9.31 12.36 -7.62
C LEU A 111 10.45 11.39 -7.93
N LYS A 112 11.70 11.75 -7.58
CA LYS A 112 12.86 10.85 -7.76
C LYS A 112 12.70 9.55 -6.99
N LEU A 113 12.09 9.61 -5.80
CA LEU A 113 11.80 8.40 -5.01
C LEU A 113 10.75 7.52 -5.68
N LEU A 114 9.68 8.11 -6.22
CA LEU A 114 8.66 7.38 -6.98
C LEU A 114 9.24 6.74 -8.25
N GLU A 115 10.10 7.46 -8.96
CA GLU A 115 10.85 6.92 -10.11
C GLU A 115 11.76 5.76 -9.70
N HIS A 116 12.45 5.86 -8.56
CA HIS A 116 13.27 4.78 -8.03
C HIS A 116 12.45 3.51 -7.76
N TYR A 117 11.22 3.65 -7.25
CA TYR A 117 10.32 2.52 -6.99
C TYR A 117 9.38 2.17 -8.14
N GLN A 118 9.55 2.76 -9.32
CA GLN A 118 8.61 2.62 -10.44
C GLN A 118 8.34 1.15 -10.80
N ASN A 119 9.39 0.30 -10.78
CA ASN A 119 9.23 -1.13 -11.09
C ASN A 119 8.36 -1.84 -10.04
N ILE A 120 8.54 -1.55 -8.75
CA ILE A 120 7.75 -2.14 -7.67
C ILE A 120 6.30 -1.64 -7.73
N ILE A 121 6.13 -0.35 -7.97
CA ILE A 121 4.80 0.26 -8.14
C ILE A 121 4.09 -0.40 -9.33
N TYR A 122 4.77 -0.61 -10.45
CA TYR A 122 4.22 -1.29 -11.61
C TYR A 122 3.88 -2.77 -11.31
N ASP A 123 4.75 -3.49 -10.62
CA ASP A 123 4.50 -4.88 -10.23
C ASP A 123 3.27 -5.01 -9.33
N LEU A 124 3.06 -4.04 -8.43
CA LEU A 124 1.95 -4.07 -7.49
C LEU A 124 0.64 -3.53 -8.08
N PHE A 125 0.70 -2.51 -8.92
CA PHE A 125 -0.49 -1.74 -9.33
C PHE A 125 -0.72 -1.71 -10.84
N GLY A 126 0.23 -2.21 -11.63
CA GLY A 126 0.17 -2.26 -13.10
C GLY A 126 -0.34 -3.58 -13.68
N GLN A 127 -0.46 -4.63 -12.89
CA GLN A 127 -0.90 -5.94 -13.39
C GLN A 127 -2.40 -6.02 -13.71
N ASP A 128 -2.74 -6.87 -14.68
CA ASP A 128 -4.10 -7.06 -15.22
C ASP A 128 -5.08 -7.79 -14.28
N GLU A 129 -4.72 -8.05 -13.01
CA GLU A 129 -5.57 -8.75 -12.03
C GLU A 129 -6.81 -7.93 -11.55
N GLY A 130 -7.14 -6.85 -12.24
CA GLY A 130 -8.30 -5.99 -12.00
C GLY A 130 -7.96 -4.63 -11.41
N SER A 131 -8.95 -3.73 -11.38
CA SER A 131 -8.78 -2.38 -10.84
C SER A 131 -8.62 -2.41 -9.31
N LYS A 132 -7.57 -1.77 -8.80
CA LYS A 132 -7.34 -1.54 -7.38
C LYS A 132 -7.91 -0.20 -6.94
N ASN A 133 -8.27 -0.08 -5.67
CA ASN A 133 -8.65 1.17 -5.03
C ASN A 133 -7.46 1.66 -4.21
N ILE A 134 -6.89 2.80 -4.58
CA ILE A 134 -5.68 3.34 -3.99
C ILE A 134 -6.02 4.69 -3.39
N LYS A 135 -5.85 4.81 -2.07
CA LYS A 135 -5.94 6.07 -1.34
C LYS A 135 -4.53 6.61 -1.10
N LEU A 136 -4.15 7.66 -1.82
CA LEU A 136 -2.90 8.39 -1.60
C LEU A 136 -3.14 9.38 -0.46
N HIS A 137 -2.56 9.10 0.69
CA HIS A 137 -2.54 10.02 1.80
C HIS A 137 -1.22 10.79 1.77
N ILE A 138 -1.29 12.06 1.37
CA ILE A 138 -0.13 12.90 1.14
C ILE A 138 -0.02 13.89 2.29
N ARG A 139 1.05 13.80 3.08
CA ARG A 139 1.37 14.77 4.13
C ARG A 139 2.41 15.75 3.62
N LEU A 140 2.03 17.01 3.49
CA LEU A 140 2.95 18.05 3.05
C LEU A 140 3.44 18.84 4.26
N HIS A 141 4.74 18.76 4.52
CA HIS A 141 5.38 19.56 5.56
C HIS A 141 5.84 20.90 5.01
N TYR A 142 5.37 21.99 5.61
CA TYR A 142 5.74 23.34 5.18
C TYR A 142 6.25 24.23 6.31
N SER A 143 7.07 25.19 5.92
CA SER A 143 7.54 26.31 6.73
C SER A 143 7.28 27.62 5.98
N LEU A 144 7.44 28.77 6.63
CA LEU A 144 7.32 30.07 5.97
C LEU A 144 8.26 30.21 4.76
N ASN A 145 9.42 29.54 4.80
CA ASN A 145 10.43 29.59 3.76
C ASN A 145 10.13 28.62 2.60
N THR A 146 9.27 27.62 2.80
CA THR A 146 8.92 26.58 1.81
C THR A 146 7.47 26.66 1.37
N PHE A 147 6.80 27.79 1.64
CA PHE A 147 5.39 27.97 1.28
C PHE A 147 5.15 27.92 -0.24
N ASN A 148 6.12 28.37 -1.05
CA ASN A 148 6.04 28.26 -2.51
C ASN A 148 6.09 26.79 -2.97
N ASP A 149 6.80 25.92 -2.25
CA ASP A 149 6.87 24.49 -2.56
C ASP A 149 5.52 23.78 -2.36
N ILE A 150 4.66 24.32 -1.47
CA ILE A 150 3.28 23.85 -1.30
C ILE A 150 2.49 24.05 -2.60
N LYS A 151 2.58 25.25 -3.17
CA LYS A 151 1.89 25.59 -4.42
C LYS A 151 2.35 24.66 -5.54
N ASP A 152 3.66 24.47 -5.66
CA ASP A 152 4.21 23.60 -6.69
C ASP A 152 3.77 22.15 -6.49
N CYS A 153 3.71 21.67 -5.25
CA CYS A 153 3.20 20.33 -4.97
C CYS A 153 1.70 20.18 -5.31
N LEU A 154 0.86 21.16 -4.93
CA LEU A 154 -0.56 21.17 -5.25
C LEU A 154 -0.82 21.16 -6.76
N VAL A 155 -0.07 21.97 -7.51
CA VAL A 155 -0.21 22.09 -8.97
C VAL A 155 0.27 20.82 -9.68
N ASN A 156 1.25 20.11 -9.12
CA ASN A 156 1.84 18.93 -9.73
C ASN A 156 1.42 17.60 -9.06
N MET A 157 0.37 17.61 -8.23
CA MET A 157 -0.07 16.43 -7.49
C MET A 157 -0.56 15.31 -8.41
N ASP A 158 -1.03 15.69 -9.59
CA ASP A 158 -1.36 14.79 -10.69
C ASP A 158 -0.18 13.87 -11.05
N LYS A 159 1.06 14.39 -11.06
CA LYS A 159 2.26 13.61 -11.38
C LYS A 159 2.48 12.45 -10.42
N ILE A 160 2.25 12.68 -9.12
CA ILE A 160 2.31 11.62 -8.10
C ILE A 160 1.23 10.57 -8.35
N SER A 161 0.00 11.01 -8.62
CA SER A 161 -1.11 10.08 -8.85
C SER A 161 -0.94 9.20 -10.10
N HIS A 162 -0.26 9.70 -11.14
CA HIS A 162 -0.02 8.97 -12.38
C HIS A 162 0.78 7.68 -12.20
N PHE A 163 1.67 7.61 -11.19
CA PHE A 163 2.38 6.37 -10.86
C PHE A 163 1.43 5.23 -10.49
N PHE A 164 0.24 5.54 -10.01
CA PHE A 164 -0.73 4.57 -9.49
C PHE A 164 -1.97 4.40 -10.38
N ASN A 165 -2.14 5.23 -11.41
CA ASN A 165 -3.42 5.41 -12.13
C ASN A 165 -3.54 4.58 -13.44
N SER A 166 -2.84 3.45 -13.58
CA SER A 166 -2.84 2.67 -14.84
C SER A 166 -4.23 2.13 -15.22
N LYS A 167 -4.98 1.60 -14.24
CA LYS A 167 -6.40 1.16 -14.33
C LYS A 167 -7.12 1.24 -12.97
N ASN A 168 -6.53 1.95 -12.01
CA ASN A 168 -6.93 1.94 -10.61
C ASN A 168 -7.80 3.15 -10.29
N SER A 169 -8.66 3.03 -9.28
CA SER A 169 -9.35 4.18 -8.71
C SER A 169 -8.42 4.84 -7.69
N VAL A 170 -7.91 6.02 -8.01
CA VAL A 170 -6.97 6.75 -7.15
C VAL A 170 -7.69 7.93 -6.48
N GLN A 171 -7.76 7.92 -5.15
CA GLN A 171 -8.21 9.04 -4.33
C GLN A 171 -7.00 9.71 -3.68
N ILE A 172 -6.97 11.03 -3.61
CA ILE A 172 -5.90 11.79 -2.95
C ILE A 172 -6.48 12.54 -1.76
N ASP A 173 -5.96 12.26 -0.58
CA ASP A 173 -6.22 13.01 0.65
C ASP A 173 -4.93 13.78 1.00
N LEU A 174 -5.03 15.10 1.04
CA LEU A 174 -3.90 15.98 1.33
C LEU A 174 -4.01 16.55 2.75
N GLU A 175 -2.96 16.35 3.54
CA GLU A 175 -2.81 16.89 4.89
C GLU A 175 -1.68 17.92 4.91
N LEU A 176 -1.97 19.16 5.31
CA LEU A 176 -0.99 20.25 5.39
C LEU A 176 -0.48 20.38 6.82
N ASN A 177 0.78 20.00 7.04
CA ASN A 177 1.39 20.02 8.37
C ASN A 177 2.45 21.11 8.46
N ARG A 178 2.16 22.11 9.31
CA ARG A 178 3.13 23.16 9.62
C ARG A 178 4.25 22.57 10.47
N ARG A 179 5.49 22.75 10.01
CA ARG A 179 6.70 22.50 10.82
C ARG A 179 6.96 23.64 11.79
#